data_AF-M5FLU6-F1
#
_entry.id   AF-M5FLU6-F1
#
_cell.length_a   1.000
_cell.length_b   1.000
_cell.length_c   1.000
_cell.angle_alpha   90.00
_cell.angle_beta   90.00
_cell.angle_gamma   90.00
#
_symmetry.space_group_name_H-M   'P 1'
#
loop_
_entity.id
_entity.type
_entity.pdbx_description
1 polymer ?
#
loop_
_entity_poly.entity_id
_entity_poly.type
_entity_poly.pdbx_seq_one_letter_code
_entity_poly.pdbx_strand_id
1 'polypeptide(L)'
;MLALWAALGLAFGSAPTFAHANLTSSVPAADSTVPAPAQLELSFTEEVNLRFSAVKLSGPDGSLPATGAANLAEGNMGLIVPVTGPLTPGSYSVDWNVLSVDGHKLQGTFSFNVAP
;
A
#
# COMPACT_ATOMS: atom_id res chain seq x y z
N MET A 1 -14.44 -27.67 -55.75
CA MET A 1 -13.22 -27.84 -54.92
C MET A 1 -13.26 -26.75 -53.86
N LEU A 2 -13.06 -27.13 -52.60
CA LEU A 2 -13.45 -26.39 -51.39
C LEU A 2 -12.75 -25.02 -51.26
N ALA A 3 -13.50 -24.00 -50.81
CA ALA A 3 -12.94 -22.71 -50.37
C ALA A 3 -12.53 -22.80 -48.89
N LEU A 4 -11.24 -22.58 -48.63
CA LEU A 4 -10.65 -22.50 -47.29
C LEU A 4 -11.17 -21.26 -46.55
N TRP A 5 -11.80 -21.45 -45.39
CA TRP A 5 -12.03 -20.37 -44.43
C TRP A 5 -10.82 -20.27 -43.49
N ALA A 6 -10.07 -19.19 -43.60
CA ALA A 6 -9.03 -18.85 -42.63
C ALA A 6 -9.69 -18.29 -41.37
N ALA A 7 -9.59 -19.03 -40.26
CA ALA A 7 -10.00 -18.54 -38.95
C ALA A 7 -8.95 -17.56 -38.42
N LEU A 8 -9.29 -16.27 -38.39
CA LEU A 8 -8.49 -15.24 -37.74
C LEU A 8 -8.78 -15.29 -36.23
N GLY A 9 -7.90 -15.95 -35.48
CA GLY A 9 -7.95 -15.96 -34.02
C GLY A 9 -7.58 -14.59 -33.46
N LEU A 10 -8.58 -13.81 -33.03
CA LEU A 10 -8.37 -12.61 -32.23
C LEU A 10 -7.98 -13.04 -30.81
N ALA A 11 -6.68 -13.07 -30.54
CA ALA A 11 -6.16 -13.13 -29.18
C ALA A 11 -6.43 -11.77 -28.51
N PHE A 12 -7.54 -11.66 -27.79
CA PHE A 12 -7.78 -10.54 -26.88
C PHE A 12 -6.86 -10.70 -25.66
N GLY A 13 -5.66 -10.15 -25.75
CA GLY A 13 -4.83 -9.92 -24.57
C GLY A 13 -5.44 -8.80 -23.74
N SER A 14 -6.10 -9.13 -22.64
CA SER A 14 -6.44 -8.14 -21.61
C SER A 14 -5.14 -7.73 -20.91
N ALA A 15 -4.51 -6.66 -21.37
CA ALA A 15 -3.48 -6.00 -20.59
C ALA A 15 -4.07 -5.62 -19.22
N PRO A 16 -3.40 -5.90 -18.10
CA PRO A 16 -3.88 -5.46 -16.79
C PRO A 16 -3.94 -3.93 -16.81
N THR A 17 -5.15 -3.38 -16.77
CA THR A 17 -5.36 -1.94 -16.63
C THR A 17 -5.05 -1.56 -15.19
N PHE A 18 -3.81 -1.14 -14.93
CA PHE A 18 -3.37 -0.52 -13.68
C PHE A 18 -3.95 0.90 -13.54
N ALA A 19 -5.27 1.02 -13.55
CA ALA A 19 -5.95 2.31 -13.58
C ALA A 19 -6.16 2.94 -12.18
N HIS A 20 -5.47 2.44 -11.15
CA HIS A 20 -5.69 2.85 -9.76
C HIS A 20 -4.40 2.70 -8.94
N ALA A 21 -4.13 3.63 -8.01
CA ALA A 21 -3.05 3.54 -7.01
C ALA A 21 -3.20 2.31 -6.08
N ASN A 22 -2.59 1.19 -6.48
CA ASN A 22 -2.53 -0.01 -5.67
C ASN A 22 -1.26 0.02 -4.81
N LEU A 23 -1.34 -0.49 -3.57
CA LEU A 23 -0.14 -0.71 -2.75
C LEU A 23 0.74 -1.76 -3.44
N THR A 24 1.98 -1.40 -3.75
CA THR A 24 2.96 -2.27 -4.40
C THR A 24 3.90 -2.92 -3.40
N SER A 25 4.27 -2.20 -2.35
CA SER A 25 5.13 -2.68 -1.28
C SER A 25 4.94 -1.86 -0.01
N SER A 26 5.40 -2.42 1.10
CA SER A 26 5.45 -1.74 2.39
C SER A 26 6.74 -2.06 3.14
N VAL A 27 7.15 -1.15 4.01
CA VAL A 27 8.17 -1.36 5.05
C VAL A 27 7.56 -0.96 6.39
N PRO A 28 7.42 -1.86 7.37
CA PRO A 28 7.65 -3.30 7.28
C PRO A 28 6.81 -3.99 6.20
N ALA A 29 7.33 -5.08 5.64
CA ALA A 29 6.59 -5.85 4.65
C ALA A 29 5.38 -6.55 5.29
N ALA A 30 4.31 -6.74 4.50
CA ALA A 30 3.16 -7.50 4.94
C ALA A 30 3.58 -8.89 5.48
N ASP A 31 2.97 -9.28 6.60
CA ASP A 31 3.20 -10.53 7.33
C ASP A 31 4.63 -10.75 7.83
N SER A 32 5.49 -9.72 7.74
CA SER A 32 6.86 -9.80 8.24
C SER A 32 6.94 -9.71 9.77
N THR A 33 8.03 -10.23 10.33
CA THR A 33 8.40 -10.00 11.74
C THR A 33 9.66 -9.14 11.77
N VAL A 34 9.61 -8.01 12.48
CA VAL A 34 10.70 -7.03 12.53
C VAL A 34 10.91 -6.49 13.96
N PRO A 35 12.08 -5.95 14.28
CA PRO A 35 12.23 -5.03 15.41
C PRO A 35 11.28 -3.84 15.27
N ALA A 36 10.99 -3.15 16.38
CA ALA A 36 10.12 -1.97 16.39
C ALA A 36 10.58 -0.94 15.32
N PRO A 37 9.80 -0.73 14.24
CA PRO A 37 10.19 0.20 13.18
C PRO A 37 10.07 1.66 13.65
N ALA A 38 10.98 2.51 13.15
CA ALA A 38 10.92 3.95 13.38
C ALA A 38 9.95 4.67 12.43
N GLN A 39 9.54 4.01 11.34
CA GLN A 39 8.60 4.55 10.35
C GLN A 39 7.90 3.44 9.59
N LEU A 40 6.75 3.78 9.01
CA LEU A 40 6.08 3.00 7.99
C LEU A 40 6.33 3.63 6.62
N GLU A 41 6.64 2.82 5.62
CA GLU A 41 6.74 3.25 4.23
C GLU A 41 5.75 2.44 3.42
N LEU A 42 4.93 3.12 2.61
CA LEU A 42 3.95 2.50 1.72
C LEU A 42 4.24 3.01 0.31
N SER A 43 4.44 2.10 -0.64
CA SER A 43 4.64 2.44 -2.05
C SER A 43 3.40 2.09 -2.88
N PHE A 44 3.09 2.92 -3.86
CA PHE A 44 1.90 2.79 -4.70
C PHE A 44 2.27 2.76 -6.18
N THR A 45 1.36 2.29 -7.02
CA THR A 45 1.53 2.29 -8.49
C THR A 45 1.40 3.67 -9.13
N GLU A 46 0.87 4.66 -8.41
CA GLU A 46 0.63 6.02 -8.92
C GLU A 46 0.94 7.07 -7.85
N GLU A 47 1.05 8.33 -8.27
CA GLU A 47 1.22 9.45 -7.35
C GLU A 47 -0.01 9.63 -6.46
N VAL A 48 0.22 10.00 -5.20
CA VAL A 48 -0.85 10.21 -4.22
C VAL A 48 -0.88 11.65 -3.71
N ASN A 49 -2.08 12.14 -3.42
CA ASN A 49 -2.28 13.44 -2.80
C ASN A 49 -2.17 13.33 -1.28
N LEU A 50 -1.07 13.82 -0.72
CA LEU A 50 -0.80 13.75 0.73
C LEU A 50 -1.91 14.34 1.60
N ARG A 51 -2.54 15.45 1.19
CA ARG A 51 -3.59 16.11 1.99
C ARG A 51 -4.83 15.25 2.18
N PHE A 52 -5.10 14.34 1.25
CA PHE A 52 -6.27 13.47 1.25
C PHE A 52 -5.91 11.99 1.46
N SER A 53 -4.70 11.73 1.97
CA SER A 53 -4.18 10.39 2.23
C SER A 53 -3.80 10.27 3.70
N ALA A 54 -3.98 9.09 4.28
CA ALA A 54 -3.65 8.83 5.68
C ALA A 54 -3.30 7.37 5.94
N VAL A 55 -2.52 7.16 7.00
CA VAL A 55 -2.13 5.84 7.51
C VAL A 55 -2.41 5.81 9.00
N LYS A 56 -2.99 4.71 9.48
CA LYS A 56 -3.29 4.47 10.89
C LYS A 56 -2.62 3.16 11.32
N LEU A 57 -1.86 3.23 12.41
CA LEU A 57 -1.23 2.08 13.05
C LEU A 57 -2.06 1.67 14.27
N SER A 58 -2.40 0.38 14.36
CA SER A 58 -3.10 -0.21 15.50
C SER A 58 -2.30 -1.40 16.06
N GLY A 59 -2.14 -1.45 17.38
CA GLY A 59 -1.37 -2.48 18.08
C GLY A 59 -2.19 -3.69 18.55
N PRO A 60 -1.52 -4.71 19.11
CA PRO A 60 -2.10 -6.02 19.41
C PRO A 60 -3.16 -6.00 20.51
N ASP A 61 -3.13 -5.01 21.38
CA ASP A 61 -4.05 -4.77 22.50
C ASP A 61 -5.12 -3.73 22.18
N GLY A 62 -5.26 -3.35 20.90
CA GLY A 62 -6.13 -2.25 20.47
C GLY A 62 -5.53 -0.87 20.72
N SER A 63 -4.26 -0.78 21.14
CA SER A 63 -3.55 0.50 21.24
C SER A 63 -3.44 1.18 19.88
N LEU A 64 -3.30 2.51 19.93
CA LEU A 64 -3.05 3.36 18.76
C LEU A 64 -1.73 4.08 18.97
N PRO A 65 -0.58 3.46 18.62
CA PRO A 65 0.71 4.11 18.75
C PRO A 65 0.74 5.45 18.04
N ALA A 66 1.38 6.44 18.65
CA ALA A 66 1.51 7.77 18.07
C ALA A 66 2.35 7.70 16.77
N THR A 67 1.87 8.38 15.74
CA THR A 67 2.57 8.57 14.47
C THR A 67 2.82 10.05 14.22
N GLY A 68 3.89 10.36 13.50
CA GLY A 68 4.21 11.70 13.04
C GLY A 68 3.43 12.10 11.79
N ALA A 69 3.63 13.35 11.35
CA ALA A 69 3.08 13.81 10.09
C ALA A 69 3.62 12.98 8.91
N ALA A 70 2.71 12.45 8.09
CA ALA A 70 3.08 11.74 6.88
C ALA A 70 3.75 12.68 5.86
N ASN A 71 4.69 12.16 5.09
CA ASN A 71 5.34 12.86 3.99
C ASN A 71 5.27 11.99 2.72
N LEU A 72 5.43 12.62 1.55
CA LEU A 72 5.56 11.88 0.30
C LEU A 72 6.97 11.29 0.18
N ALA A 73 7.04 10.05 -0.31
CA ALA A 73 8.29 9.44 -0.76
C ALA A 73 8.72 10.05 -2.11
N GLU A 74 9.89 9.64 -2.61
CA GLU A 74 10.39 10.06 -3.91
C GLU A 74 9.37 9.76 -5.03
N GLY A 75 9.19 10.69 -5.95
CA GLY A 75 8.24 10.58 -7.05
C GLY A 75 6.76 10.69 -6.63
N ASN A 76 6.45 11.03 -5.38
CA ASN A 76 5.07 11.13 -4.84
C ASN A 76 4.25 9.82 -4.89
N MET A 77 4.89 8.70 -5.21
CA MET A 77 4.26 7.38 -5.33
C MET A 77 4.35 6.59 -4.01
N GLY A 78 4.46 7.28 -2.88
CA GLY A 78 4.58 6.64 -1.59
C GLY A 78 4.33 7.58 -0.42
N LEU A 79 4.05 6.98 0.74
CA LEU A 79 3.89 7.66 2.01
C LEU A 79 4.95 7.18 3.00
N ILE A 80 5.60 8.11 3.68
CA ILE A 80 6.51 7.86 4.79
C ILE A 80 5.86 8.42 6.06
N VAL A 81 5.63 7.56 7.05
CA VAL A 81 4.89 7.86 8.27
C VAL A 81 5.78 7.53 9.47
N PRO A 82 6.34 8.54 10.16
CA PRO A 82 7.15 8.30 11.35
C PRO A 82 6.32 7.61 12.45
N VAL A 83 6.90 6.63 13.14
CA VAL A 83 6.33 6.03 14.34
C VAL A 83 7.03 6.65 15.55
N THR A 84 6.28 7.44 16.32
CA THR A 84 6.83 8.22 17.43
C THR A 84 6.45 7.66 18.79
N GLY A 85 5.44 6.80 18.85
CA GLY A 85 5.07 6.05 20.05
C GLY A 85 5.86 4.75 20.20
N PRO A 86 6.01 4.22 21.42
CA PRO A 86 6.64 2.92 21.63
C PRO A 86 5.79 1.79 21.04
N LEU A 87 6.46 0.75 20.54
CA LEU A 87 5.83 -0.48 20.06
C LEU A 87 6.24 -1.64 20.98
N THR A 88 5.24 -2.32 21.53
CA THR A 88 5.43 -3.56 22.29
C THR A 88 5.48 -4.75 21.32
N PRO A 89 6.11 -5.87 21.69
CA PRO A 89 6.05 -7.07 20.86
C PRO A 89 4.61 -7.54 20.60
N GLY A 90 4.30 -7.89 19.35
CA GLY A 90 3.00 -8.39 18.93
C GLY A 90 2.59 -7.93 17.53
N SER A 91 1.37 -8.32 17.13
CA SER A 91 0.83 -8.04 15.80
C SER A 91 0.29 -6.61 15.69
N TYR A 92 0.68 -5.91 14.64
CA TYR A 92 0.24 -4.57 14.29
C TYR A 92 -0.51 -4.58 12.95
N SER A 93 -1.58 -3.79 12.89
CA SER A 93 -2.35 -3.53 11.67
C SER A 93 -2.07 -2.12 11.17
N VAL A 94 -1.84 -2.00 9.86
CA VAL A 94 -1.66 -0.73 9.16
C VAL A 94 -2.82 -0.54 8.21
N ASP A 95 -3.75 0.32 8.59
CA ASP A 95 -4.86 0.75 7.74
C ASP A 95 -4.43 2.00 6.96
N TRP A 96 -4.62 2.00 5.65
CA TRP A 96 -4.27 3.14 4.80
C TRP A 96 -5.42 3.51 3.87
N ASN A 97 -5.48 4.80 3.54
CA ASN A 97 -6.29 5.32 2.45
C ASN A 97 -5.49 6.38 1.69
N VAL A 98 -5.62 6.38 0.38
CA VAL A 98 -4.95 7.34 -0.49
C VAL A 98 -5.92 7.89 -1.52
N LEU A 99 -5.73 9.15 -1.88
CA LEU A 99 -6.34 9.73 -3.08
C LEU A 99 -5.26 9.78 -4.16
N SER A 100 -5.40 8.98 -5.21
CA SER A 100 -4.52 9.07 -6.38
C SER A 100 -4.75 10.39 -7.12
N VAL A 101 -3.74 10.85 -7.84
CA VAL A 101 -3.84 12.06 -8.70
C VAL A 101 -4.85 11.91 -9.83
N ASP A 102 -5.26 10.68 -10.15
CA ASP A 102 -6.35 10.38 -11.10
C ASP A 102 -7.76 10.66 -10.54
N GLY A 103 -7.86 10.98 -9.24
CA GLY A 103 -9.10 11.32 -8.55
C GLY A 103 -9.77 10.17 -7.78
N HIS A 104 -9.21 8.96 -7.80
CA HIS A 104 -9.79 7.82 -7.09
C HIS A 104 -9.26 7.68 -5.67
N LYS A 105 -10.17 7.38 -4.73
CA LYS A 105 -9.83 6.99 -3.37
C LYS A 105 -9.70 5.49 -3.29
N LEU A 106 -8.58 5.04 -2.75
CA LEU A 106 -8.29 3.63 -2.49
C LEU A 106 -7.95 3.47 -1.01
N GLN A 107 -8.22 2.28 -0.49
CA GLN A 107 -7.93 1.93 0.89
C GLN A 107 -7.52 0.47 0.96
N GLY A 108 -6.78 0.14 2.01
CA GLY A 108 -6.40 -1.24 2.29
C GLY A 108 -5.81 -1.36 3.67
N THR A 109 -5.49 -2.61 4.00
CA THR A 109 -4.91 -2.96 5.30
C THR A 109 -3.84 -4.03 5.07
N PHE A 110 -2.76 -3.95 5.81
CA PHE A 110 -1.80 -5.06 5.96
C PHE A 110 -1.36 -5.16 7.42
N SER A 111 -0.73 -6.28 7.78
CA SER A 111 -0.25 -6.51 9.14
C SER A 111 1.24 -6.83 9.14
N PHE A 112 1.90 -6.58 10.27
CA PHE A 112 3.26 -7.05 10.56
C PHE A 112 3.39 -7.35 12.05
N ASN A 113 4.40 -8.12 12.44
CA ASN A 113 4.67 -8.46 13.84
C ASN A 113 5.93 -7.76 14.35
N VAL A 114 5.85 -7.18 15.54
CA VAL A 114 7.02 -6.66 16.26
C VAL A 114 7.57 -7.74 17.18
N ALA A 115 8.86 -8.01 17.08
CA ALA A 115 9.59 -8.89 17.98
C ALA A 115 10.99 -8.31 18.30
N PRO A 116 11.62 -8.71 19.42
CA PRO A 116 12.98 -8.26 19.79
C PRO A 116 14.05 -8.58 18.75
#